data_AF-A0AA86Q863-F1
#
_entry.id   AF-A0AA86Q863-F1
#
_cell.length_a   1.000
_cell.length_b   1.000
_cell.length_c   1.000
_cell.angle_alpha   90.00
_cell.angle_beta   90.00
_cell.angle_gamma   90.00
#
_symmetry.space_group_name_H-M   'P 1'
#
loop_
_entity.id
_entity.type
_entity.pdbx_description
1 polymer ?
#
loop_
_entity_poly.entity_id
_entity_poly.type
_entity_poly.pdbx_seq_one_letter_code
_entity_poly.pdbx_strand_id
1 'polypeptide(L)'
;MQTRINVSPIDCDNSQLESLEDLEIYSEEYTESFDEDDFIEANKDQVKNVVEQGRFIIGFPDYVVTSMGRIICVSQQTELKLTVGNGYFIINLKNEAGWAPFNVHSLVANAFLGLKPTGFQVDHIDRNRQNNCLENLRYVSVSDNLKNRSMYKGHSAEYFDQLPTICVPFVKYNQHIFENYFIDQNTKQIYSFANNQYRKVILTVDKCKGIQKYTFKNTLGKMTSVCLSKLQRNEYNI
;
A
#
# COMPACT_ATOMS: atom_id res chain seq x y z
N MET A 1 -54.08 9.54 8.32
CA MET A 1 -53.31 10.78 8.52
C MET A 1 -52.00 10.65 7.77
N GLN A 2 -51.91 11.30 6.61
CA GLN A 2 -50.73 11.37 5.76
C GLN A 2 -50.22 12.81 5.75
N THR A 3 -48.94 13.01 6.05
CA THR A 3 -48.20 14.26 5.79
C THR A 3 -46.73 13.87 5.64
N ARG A 4 -46.28 13.58 4.41
CA ARG A 4 -45.49 14.47 3.53
C ARG A 4 -44.23 15.02 4.20
N ILE A 5 -43.07 14.47 3.82
CA ILE A 5 -41.78 15.15 3.96
C ILE A 5 -41.39 15.60 2.56
N ASN A 6 -41.34 16.92 2.37
CA ASN A 6 -40.84 17.60 1.18
C ASN A 6 -39.31 17.63 1.28
N VAL A 7 -38.60 17.24 0.22
CA VAL A 7 -37.19 17.55 0.06
C VAL A 7 -37.03 18.20 -1.31
N SER A 8 -36.76 19.50 -1.32
CA SER A 8 -36.30 20.24 -2.49
C SER A 8 -34.80 20.52 -2.35
N PRO A 9 -34.06 20.57 -3.48
CA PRO A 9 -32.61 20.43 -3.51
C PRO A 9 -31.91 21.76 -3.25
N ILE A 10 -30.72 21.73 -2.64
CA ILE A 10 -29.85 22.90 -2.54
C ILE A 10 -28.50 22.55 -3.17
N ASP A 11 -28.26 23.22 -4.29
CA ASP A 11 -27.01 23.34 -5.01
C ASP A 11 -25.95 24.11 -4.21
N CYS A 12 -24.68 23.83 -4.53
CA CYS A 12 -23.50 24.60 -4.13
C CYS A 12 -23.64 26.11 -4.38
N ASP A 13 -23.21 26.95 -3.43
CA ASP A 13 -22.09 27.87 -3.71
C ASP A 13 -21.45 28.46 -2.44
N ASN A 14 -20.23 28.93 -2.67
CA ASN A 14 -19.07 29.15 -1.82
C ASN A 14 -19.14 30.38 -0.89
N SER A 15 -18.13 30.44 0.01
CA SER A 15 -17.55 31.64 0.63
C SER A 15 -18.18 32.21 1.91
N GLN A 16 -17.53 31.94 3.04
CA GLN A 16 -17.01 32.97 3.95
C GLN A 16 -15.90 32.34 4.82
N LEU A 17 -14.73 33.00 4.87
CA LEU A 17 -13.61 32.64 5.72
C LEU A 17 -14.00 32.85 7.19
N GLU A 18 -13.84 31.83 8.03
CA GLU A 18 -13.89 31.96 9.49
C GLU A 18 -12.46 32.07 10.06
N SER A 19 -12.33 32.98 11.02
CA SER A 19 -11.12 33.53 11.61
C SER A 19 -10.36 32.55 12.52
N LEU A 20 -9.03 32.74 12.62
CA LEU A 20 -8.11 31.94 13.45
C LEU A 20 -8.35 32.04 14.98
N GLU A 21 -9.27 32.87 15.43
CA GLU A 21 -9.61 33.05 16.86
C GLU A 21 -10.72 32.08 17.33
N ASP A 22 -11.53 31.54 16.40
CA ASP A 22 -12.63 30.60 16.74
C ASP A 22 -12.14 29.14 16.88
N LEU A 23 -10.93 28.84 16.40
CA LEU A 23 -10.31 27.51 16.43
C LEU A 23 -9.57 27.20 17.74
N GLU A 24 -9.11 28.22 18.47
CA GLU A 24 -8.42 28.02 19.76
C GLU A 24 -9.42 27.68 20.89
N ILE A 25 -10.62 28.28 20.86
CA ILE A 25 -11.68 28.03 21.85
C ILE A 25 -12.24 26.59 21.73
N TYR A 26 -12.29 26.02 20.52
CA TYR A 26 -12.78 24.65 20.31
C TYR A 26 -11.82 23.56 20.81
N SER A 27 -10.53 23.90 21.02
CA SER A 27 -9.50 22.92 21.41
C SER A 27 -9.35 22.73 22.92
N GLU A 28 -9.76 23.72 23.73
CA GLU A 28 -9.48 23.73 25.18
C GLU A 28 -10.60 23.10 26.03
N GLU A 29 -11.83 22.96 25.55
CA GLU A 29 -12.93 22.32 26.30
C GLU A 29 -12.99 20.78 26.18
N TYR A 30 -12.24 20.16 25.27
CA TYR A 30 -12.28 18.70 25.06
C TYR A 30 -11.05 17.99 25.66
N THR A 31 -10.81 18.23 26.95
CA THR A 31 -9.88 17.44 27.77
C THR A 31 -10.59 16.83 28.98
N GLU A 32 -11.72 16.16 28.73
CA GLU A 32 -12.20 15.14 29.66
C GLU A 32 -11.45 13.82 29.38
N SER A 33 -10.90 13.27 30.45
CA SER A 33 -10.10 12.05 30.50
C SER A 33 -10.72 10.90 29.72
N PHE A 34 -10.20 10.65 28.52
CA PHE A 34 -10.42 9.40 27.80
C PHE A 34 -9.45 8.37 28.36
N ASP A 35 -9.92 7.53 29.27
CA ASP A 35 -9.21 6.32 29.66
C ASP A 35 -9.13 5.40 28.42
N GLU A 36 -7.96 5.34 27.78
CA GLU A 36 -7.73 4.53 26.56
C GLU A 36 -8.15 3.07 26.76
N ASP A 37 -8.04 2.57 28.00
CA ASP A 37 -8.44 1.22 28.38
C ASP A 37 -9.96 1.00 28.30
N ASP A 38 -10.79 2.01 28.61
CA ASP A 38 -12.25 1.93 28.55
C ASP A 38 -12.78 2.03 27.11
N PHE A 39 -12.11 2.78 26.23
CA PHE A 39 -12.45 2.81 24.79
C PHE A 39 -12.14 1.48 24.10
N ILE A 40 -11.05 0.82 24.51
CA ILE A 40 -10.70 -0.52 24.05
C ILE A 40 -11.69 -1.55 24.61
N GLU A 41 -12.06 -1.49 25.88
CA GLU A 41 -13.04 -2.39 26.52
C GLU A 41 -14.42 -2.29 25.85
N ALA A 42 -14.90 -1.06 25.59
CA ALA A 42 -16.20 -0.80 24.98
C ALA A 42 -16.30 -1.21 23.49
N ASN A 43 -15.16 -1.36 22.80
CA ASN A 43 -15.08 -1.79 21.40
C ASN A 43 -14.41 -3.16 21.19
N LYS A 44 -14.13 -3.94 22.24
CA LYS A 44 -13.59 -5.31 22.13
C LYS A 44 -14.45 -6.20 21.23
N ASP A 45 -15.76 -5.97 21.20
CA ASP A 45 -16.71 -6.71 20.36
C ASP A 45 -16.90 -6.11 18.95
N GLN A 46 -16.61 -4.82 18.75
CA GLN A 46 -16.67 -4.17 17.43
C GLN A 46 -15.41 -4.40 16.59
N VAL A 47 -14.26 -4.66 17.22
CA VAL A 47 -13.00 -5.05 16.53
C VAL A 47 -13.04 -6.52 16.04
N LYS A 48 -14.08 -7.29 16.39
CA LYS A 48 -14.13 -8.76 16.21
C LYS A 48 -15.17 -9.32 15.24
N ASN A 49 -15.79 -8.50 14.38
CA ASN A 49 -16.70 -9.02 13.34
C ASN A 49 -16.49 -8.36 11.97
N VAL A 50 -15.29 -8.54 11.39
CA VAL A 50 -15.19 -8.55 9.93
C VAL A 50 -15.77 -9.89 9.48
N VAL A 51 -17.04 -9.91 9.08
CA VAL A 51 -17.68 -11.11 8.51
C VAL A 51 -16.88 -11.53 7.27
N GLU A 52 -16.14 -12.62 7.40
CA GLU A 52 -15.32 -13.16 6.32
C GLU A 52 -16.22 -13.55 5.13
N GLN A 53 -15.94 -12.97 3.98
CA GLN A 53 -16.73 -13.18 2.77
C GLN A 53 -16.20 -14.39 2.02
N GLY A 54 -17.08 -15.29 1.59
CA GLY A 54 -16.77 -16.41 0.71
C GLY A 54 -17.30 -16.19 -0.71
N ARG A 55 -16.52 -16.54 -1.72
CA ARG A 55 -16.95 -16.57 -3.13
C ARG A 55 -16.56 -17.88 -3.79
N PHE A 56 -17.40 -18.39 -4.68
CA PHE A 56 -17.09 -19.56 -5.49
C PHE A 56 -15.92 -19.29 -6.44
N ILE A 57 -15.08 -20.29 -6.63
CA ILE A 57 -13.97 -20.21 -7.58
C ILE A 57 -14.52 -20.50 -8.99
N ILE A 58 -14.31 -19.56 -9.92
CA ILE A 58 -14.78 -19.69 -11.30
C ILE A 58 -14.15 -20.92 -11.96
N GLY A 59 -14.99 -21.81 -12.51
CA GLY A 59 -14.56 -23.09 -13.10
C GLY A 59 -14.31 -24.23 -12.11
N PHE A 60 -14.50 -23.97 -10.80
CA PHE A 60 -14.32 -24.91 -9.69
C PHE A 60 -15.47 -24.73 -8.68
N PRO A 61 -16.72 -25.07 -9.04
CA PRO A 61 -17.92 -24.75 -8.26
C PRO A 61 -17.98 -25.45 -6.89
N ASP A 62 -17.23 -26.53 -6.69
CA ASP A 62 -17.14 -27.25 -5.40
C ASP A 62 -16.24 -26.54 -4.37
N TYR A 63 -15.66 -25.38 -4.72
CA TYR A 63 -14.68 -24.69 -3.90
C TYR A 63 -15.04 -23.22 -3.70
N VAL A 64 -14.91 -22.78 -2.46
CA VAL A 64 -15.08 -21.39 -2.04
C VAL A 64 -13.72 -20.85 -1.60
N VAL A 65 -13.37 -19.67 -2.08
CA VAL A 65 -12.26 -18.87 -1.56
C VAL A 65 -12.79 -17.77 -0.67
N THR A 66 -12.14 -17.55 0.47
CA THR A 66 -12.54 -16.53 1.43
C THR A 66 -11.71 -15.26 1.35
N SER A 67 -12.21 -14.15 1.91
CA SER A 67 -11.48 -12.88 1.99
C SER A 67 -10.22 -12.96 2.87
N MET A 68 -10.08 -13.99 3.71
CA MET A 68 -8.86 -14.25 4.51
C MET A 68 -7.89 -15.22 3.81
N GLY A 69 -8.19 -15.64 2.57
CA GLY A 69 -7.32 -16.52 1.81
C GLY A 69 -7.43 -18.00 2.16
N ARG A 70 -8.55 -18.42 2.75
CA ARG A 70 -8.88 -19.82 3.01
C ARG A 70 -9.59 -20.44 1.81
N ILE A 71 -9.43 -21.74 1.63
CA ILE A 71 -10.09 -22.49 0.56
C ILE A 71 -10.94 -23.58 1.20
N ILE A 72 -12.26 -23.53 0.98
CA ILE A 72 -13.22 -24.44 1.56
C ILE A 72 -13.76 -25.34 0.44
N CYS A 73 -13.73 -26.65 0.65
CA CYS A 73 -14.41 -27.61 -0.21
C CYS A 73 -15.86 -27.77 0.28
N VAL A 74 -16.83 -27.39 -0.55
CA VAL A 74 -18.25 -27.35 -0.19
C VAL A 74 -18.81 -28.74 0.03
N SER A 75 -18.46 -29.70 -0.83
CA SER A 75 -18.94 -31.09 -0.74
C SER A 75 -18.44 -31.81 0.51
N GLN A 76 -17.23 -31.49 0.97
CA GLN A 76 -16.63 -32.06 2.18
C GLN A 76 -16.85 -31.22 3.43
N GLN A 77 -17.34 -29.98 3.28
CA GLN A 77 -17.47 -28.98 4.35
C GLN A 77 -16.19 -28.76 5.16
N THR A 78 -15.03 -28.79 4.48
CA THR A 78 -13.72 -28.69 5.13
C THR A 78 -12.85 -27.63 4.48
N GLU A 79 -12.03 -26.99 5.31
CA GLU A 79 -10.94 -26.15 4.84
C GLU A 79 -9.80 -27.04 4.30
N LEU A 80 -9.34 -26.73 3.10
CA LEU A 80 -8.27 -27.46 2.44
C LEU A 80 -6.91 -26.97 2.91
N LYS A 81 -6.02 -27.93 3.16
CA LYS A 81 -4.65 -27.63 3.54
C LYS A 81 -3.86 -27.04 2.38
N LEU A 82 -3.35 -25.83 2.58
CA LEU A 82 -2.47 -25.16 1.62
C LEU A 82 -1.04 -25.71 1.73
N THR A 83 -0.31 -25.68 0.62
CA THR A 83 1.13 -26.00 0.59
C THR A 83 1.93 -24.78 0.16
N VAL A 84 3.24 -24.76 0.44
CA VAL A 84 4.11 -23.63 0.07
C VAL A 84 4.97 -24.00 -1.13
N GLY A 85 4.89 -23.20 -2.20
CA GLY A 85 5.73 -23.32 -3.39
C GLY A 85 6.36 -21.97 -3.74
N ASN A 86 7.69 -21.90 -3.86
CA ASN A 86 8.43 -20.66 -4.13
C ASN A 86 8.06 -19.49 -3.17
N GLY A 87 7.74 -19.82 -1.92
CA GLY A 87 7.32 -18.87 -0.89
C GLY A 87 5.84 -18.46 -0.92
N TYR A 88 5.05 -18.90 -1.92
CA TYR A 88 3.61 -18.61 -2.00
C TYR A 88 2.80 -19.81 -1.51
N PHE A 89 1.62 -19.55 -0.92
CA PHE A 89 0.64 -20.61 -0.72
C PHE A 89 0.02 -21.03 -2.06
N ILE A 90 0.00 -22.34 -2.27
CA ILE A 90 -0.55 -23.02 -3.45
C ILE A 90 -1.51 -24.12 -3.04
N ILE A 91 -2.44 -24.44 -3.93
CA ILE A 91 -3.44 -25.50 -3.78
C ILE A 91 -3.69 -26.18 -5.13
N ASN A 92 -3.95 -27.49 -5.12
CA ASN A 92 -4.43 -28.20 -6.30
C ASN A 92 -5.95 -28.37 -6.18
N LEU A 93 -6.70 -27.90 -7.16
CA LEU A 93 -8.16 -28.04 -7.20
C LEU A 93 -8.55 -28.99 -8.32
N LYS A 94 -9.65 -29.72 -8.11
CA LYS A 94 -10.18 -30.66 -9.11
C LYS A 94 -11.46 -30.11 -9.71
N ASN A 95 -11.62 -30.19 -11.02
CA ASN A 95 -12.93 -30.05 -11.66
C ASN A 95 -13.16 -31.20 -12.64
N GLU A 96 -14.16 -31.07 -13.50
CA GLU A 96 -14.47 -32.07 -14.53
C GLU A 96 -13.28 -32.36 -15.47
N ALA A 97 -12.42 -31.37 -15.71
CA ALA A 97 -11.23 -31.51 -16.55
C ALA A 97 -10.03 -32.15 -15.84
N GLY A 98 -10.12 -32.37 -14.51
CA GLY A 98 -9.05 -32.97 -13.71
C GLY A 98 -8.46 -32.01 -12.68
N TRP A 99 -7.21 -32.27 -12.27
CA TRP A 99 -6.51 -31.49 -11.25
C TRP A 99 -5.69 -30.37 -11.87
N ALA A 100 -5.75 -29.18 -11.28
CA ALA A 100 -4.92 -28.04 -11.67
C ALA A 100 -4.35 -27.29 -10.44
N PRO A 101 -3.09 -26.82 -10.51
CA PRO A 101 -2.48 -26.02 -9.45
C PRO A 101 -2.87 -24.55 -9.53
N PHE A 102 -3.07 -23.92 -8.37
CA PHE A 102 -3.39 -22.50 -8.24
C PHE A 102 -2.60 -21.85 -7.12
N ASN A 103 -2.23 -20.59 -7.31
CA ASN A 103 -1.75 -19.73 -6.24
C ASN A 103 -2.93 -19.14 -5.47
N VAL A 104 -2.89 -19.20 -4.14
CA VAL A 104 -4.00 -18.76 -3.29
C VAL A 104 -4.26 -17.26 -3.43
N HIS A 105 -3.21 -16.42 -3.42
CA HIS A 105 -3.36 -14.97 -3.66
C HIS A 105 -4.07 -14.66 -4.99
N SER A 106 -3.86 -15.46 -6.03
CA SER A 106 -4.50 -15.25 -7.33
C SER A 106 -5.98 -15.61 -7.28
N LEU A 107 -6.36 -16.66 -6.55
CA LEU A 107 -7.75 -17.04 -6.34
C LEU A 107 -8.51 -15.95 -5.57
N VAL A 108 -7.93 -15.44 -4.48
CA VAL A 108 -8.51 -14.33 -3.70
C VAL A 108 -8.65 -13.08 -4.58
N ALA A 109 -7.58 -12.67 -5.26
CA ALA A 109 -7.62 -11.48 -6.12
C ALA A 109 -8.69 -11.60 -7.22
N ASN A 110 -8.75 -12.73 -7.93
CA ASN A 110 -9.75 -12.93 -8.99
C ASN A 110 -11.18 -12.94 -8.44
N ALA A 111 -11.39 -13.46 -7.22
CA ALA A 111 -12.71 -13.51 -6.61
C ALA A 111 -13.18 -12.14 -6.13
N PHE A 112 -12.29 -11.29 -5.60
CA PHE A 112 -12.69 -10.09 -4.85
C PHE A 112 -12.22 -8.76 -5.47
N LEU A 113 -11.08 -8.71 -6.16
CA LEU A 113 -10.54 -7.48 -6.78
C LEU A 113 -11.09 -7.24 -8.20
N GLY A 114 -11.89 -8.17 -8.73
CA GLY A 114 -12.50 -8.06 -10.05
C GLY A 114 -11.56 -8.39 -11.20
N LEU A 115 -11.80 -7.79 -12.37
CA LEU A 115 -11.03 -8.08 -13.57
C LEU A 115 -9.61 -7.53 -13.46
N LYS A 116 -8.62 -8.42 -13.55
CA LYS A 116 -7.21 -8.04 -13.60
C LYS A 116 -6.90 -7.22 -14.86
N PRO A 117 -6.38 -5.98 -14.74
CA PRO A 117 -5.95 -5.20 -15.89
C PRO A 117 -4.83 -5.89 -16.68
N THR A 118 -4.78 -5.65 -18.00
CA THR A 118 -3.73 -6.22 -18.86
C THR A 118 -2.35 -5.73 -18.43
N GLY A 119 -1.40 -6.66 -18.27
CA GLY A 119 -0.04 -6.34 -17.84
C GLY A 119 0.14 -6.13 -16.34
N PHE A 120 -0.89 -6.37 -15.51
CA PHE A 120 -0.80 -6.28 -14.06
C PHE A 120 -0.60 -7.66 -13.41
N GLN A 121 -0.05 -7.64 -12.21
CA GLN A 121 0.21 -8.81 -11.36
C GLN A 121 -0.39 -8.58 -9.97
N VAL A 122 -0.71 -9.66 -9.27
CA VAL A 122 -1.09 -9.59 -7.85
C VAL A 122 0.17 -9.38 -7.02
N ASP A 123 0.14 -8.37 -6.14
CA ASP A 123 1.22 -7.99 -5.23
C ASP A 123 0.70 -7.96 -3.80
N HIS A 124 1.56 -8.38 -2.88
CA HIS A 124 1.34 -8.35 -1.43
C HIS A 124 1.86 -7.02 -0.89
N ILE A 125 0.98 -6.21 -0.31
CA ILE A 125 1.30 -4.86 0.18
C ILE A 125 2.40 -4.93 1.25
N ASP A 126 2.27 -5.87 2.19
CA ASP A 126 3.25 -6.15 3.27
C ASP A 126 4.49 -6.93 2.81
N ARG A 127 4.56 -7.34 1.54
CA ARG A 127 5.61 -8.21 0.95
C ARG A 127 5.70 -9.62 1.55
N ASN A 128 4.76 -10.01 2.40
CA ASN A 128 4.62 -11.36 2.91
C ASN A 128 3.75 -12.21 1.96
N ARG A 129 4.41 -13.07 1.19
CA ARG A 129 3.78 -13.95 0.18
C ARG A 129 2.76 -14.95 0.74
N GLN A 130 2.72 -15.12 2.06
CA GLN A 130 1.80 -16.02 2.76
C GLN A 130 0.58 -15.30 3.34
N ASN A 131 0.60 -13.96 3.44
CA ASN A 131 -0.54 -13.17 3.89
C ASN A 131 -1.50 -12.92 2.72
N ASN A 132 -2.42 -13.85 2.48
CA ASN A 132 -3.36 -13.78 1.37
C ASN A 132 -4.69 -13.08 1.71
N CYS A 133 -4.74 -12.34 2.82
CA CYS A 133 -5.91 -11.53 3.16
C CYS A 133 -6.18 -10.53 2.03
N LEU A 134 -7.45 -10.36 1.66
CA LEU A 134 -7.88 -9.48 0.58
C LEU A 134 -7.30 -8.06 0.71
N GLU A 135 -7.32 -7.52 1.92
CA GLU A 135 -6.81 -6.18 2.24
C GLU A 135 -5.30 -6.04 1.98
N ASN A 136 -4.56 -7.15 1.98
CA ASN A 136 -3.13 -7.18 1.70
C ASN A 136 -2.81 -7.39 0.21
N LEU A 137 -3.82 -7.61 -0.65
CA LEU A 137 -3.62 -7.89 -2.07
C LEU A 137 -4.04 -6.73 -2.96
N ARG A 138 -3.27 -6.49 -4.01
CA ARG A 138 -3.60 -5.48 -5.03
C ARG A 138 -3.07 -5.86 -6.41
N TYR A 139 -3.62 -5.23 -7.44
CA TYR A 139 -3.03 -5.28 -8.77
C TYR A 139 -1.99 -4.18 -8.94
N VAL A 140 -0.79 -4.53 -9.36
CA VAL A 140 0.29 -3.59 -9.69
C VAL A 140 0.85 -3.87 -11.07
N SER A 141 1.41 -2.84 -11.71
CA SER A 141 2.16 -3.02 -12.95
C SER A 141 3.40 -3.88 -12.68
N VAL A 142 3.88 -4.62 -13.69
CA VAL A 142 5.15 -5.37 -13.59
C VAL A 142 6.28 -4.46 -13.11
N SER A 143 6.33 -3.22 -13.59
CA SER A 143 7.38 -2.26 -13.25
C SER A 143 7.35 -1.84 -11.78
N ASP A 144 6.17 -1.79 -11.16
CA ASP A 144 6.01 -1.45 -9.75
C ASP A 144 6.30 -2.65 -8.85
N ASN A 145 5.88 -3.86 -9.24
CA ASN A 145 6.25 -5.09 -8.55
C ASN A 145 7.78 -5.27 -8.48
N LEU A 146 8.48 -4.94 -9.57
CA LEU A 146 9.95 -4.98 -9.60
C LEU A 146 10.60 -4.02 -8.58
N LYS A 147 9.95 -2.91 -8.21
CA LYS A 147 10.46 -1.98 -7.20
C LYS A 147 10.30 -2.51 -5.78
N ASN A 148 9.36 -3.43 -5.56
CA ASN A 148 9.09 -4.05 -4.25
C ASN A 148 10.05 -5.21 -3.92
N ARG A 149 11.06 -5.48 -4.75
CA ARG A 149 12.07 -6.50 -4.47
C ARG A 149 12.85 -6.18 -3.19
N SER A 150 13.03 -7.17 -2.34
CA SER A 150 13.83 -7.05 -1.11
C SER A 150 15.33 -6.93 -1.38
N MET A 151 15.81 -7.36 -2.55
CA MET A 151 17.21 -7.25 -2.94
C MET A 151 17.35 -6.91 -4.43
N TYR A 152 18.27 -6.00 -4.75
CA TYR A 152 18.63 -5.68 -6.13
C TYR A 152 20.14 -5.42 -6.24
N LYS A 153 20.84 -6.20 -7.09
CA LYS A 153 22.29 -6.10 -7.31
C LYS A 153 23.12 -6.10 -6.01
N GLY A 154 22.72 -6.91 -5.02
CA GLY A 154 23.41 -7.01 -3.73
C GLY A 154 23.06 -5.91 -2.72
N HIS A 155 22.16 -4.99 -3.08
CA HIS A 155 21.62 -4.00 -2.14
C HIS A 155 20.28 -4.49 -1.59
N SER A 156 20.18 -4.60 -0.27
CA SER A 156 18.91 -4.83 0.42
C SER A 156 18.05 -3.57 0.35
N ALA A 157 16.74 -3.75 0.14
CA ALA A 157 15.79 -2.68 0.27
C ALA A 157 15.49 -2.45 1.76
N GLU A 158 15.74 -1.23 2.24
CA GLU A 158 15.39 -0.78 3.59
C GLU A 158 14.07 0.00 3.51
N TYR A 159 13.05 -0.47 4.23
CA TYR A 159 11.71 0.12 4.29
C TYR A 159 11.41 0.65 5.70
N PHE A 160 10.60 1.70 5.77
CA PHE A 160 10.24 2.37 7.01
C PHE A 160 8.77 2.79 6.94
N ASP A 161 8.02 2.58 8.03
CA ASP A 161 6.63 3.06 8.12
C ASP A 161 6.58 4.58 8.35
N GLN A 162 7.63 5.14 8.95
CA GLN A 162 7.82 6.58 9.18
C GLN A 162 9.26 6.99 8.83
N LEU A 163 9.48 8.27 8.52
CA LEU A 163 10.82 8.78 8.23
C LEU A 163 11.69 8.75 9.50
N PRO A 164 12.92 8.21 9.43
CA PRO A 164 13.75 7.94 10.61
C PRO A 164 14.38 9.18 11.25
N THR A 165 14.41 10.30 10.52
CA THR A 165 15.08 11.56 10.88
C THR A 165 14.29 12.75 10.35
N ILE A 166 14.69 13.97 10.73
CA ILE A 166 14.17 15.23 10.18
C ILE A 166 14.48 15.28 8.68
N CYS A 167 13.53 14.80 7.90
CA CYS A 167 13.57 14.78 6.46
C CYS A 167 12.63 15.85 5.92
N VAL A 168 13.05 16.52 4.85
CA VAL A 168 12.22 17.50 4.15
C VAL A 168 11.86 17.00 2.75
N PRO A 169 10.73 17.42 2.18
CA PRO A 169 10.40 17.12 0.79
C PRO A 169 11.54 17.52 -0.16
N PHE A 170 11.90 16.64 -1.07
CA PHE A 170 12.87 16.89 -2.12
C PHE A 170 12.13 17.18 -3.43
N VAL A 171 11.79 18.45 -3.63
CA VAL A 171 10.84 18.86 -4.68
C VAL A 171 11.53 19.14 -6.02
N LYS A 172 12.72 19.74 -6.01
CA LYS A 172 13.35 20.23 -7.25
C LYS A 172 14.86 20.04 -7.28
N TYR A 173 15.35 19.64 -8.46
CA TYR A 173 16.78 19.66 -8.77
C TYR A 173 17.02 20.05 -10.23
N ASN A 174 17.72 21.17 -10.43
CA ASN A 174 17.81 21.86 -11.72
C ASN A 174 16.40 22.14 -12.31
N GLN A 175 16.14 21.64 -13.51
CA GLN A 175 14.85 21.74 -14.21
C GLN A 175 13.86 20.61 -13.87
N HIS A 176 14.24 19.66 -13.00
CA HIS A 176 13.43 18.47 -12.72
C HIS A 176 12.64 18.65 -11.42
N ILE A 177 11.36 18.31 -11.48
CA ILE A 177 10.43 18.30 -10.34
C ILE A 177 10.19 16.85 -9.91
N PHE A 178 10.11 16.63 -8.61
CA PHE A 178 9.98 15.34 -7.98
C PHE A 178 8.85 15.37 -6.96
N GLU A 179 8.15 14.25 -6.85
CA GLU A 179 7.09 14.02 -5.87
C GLU A 179 7.37 12.72 -5.14
N ASN A 180 6.96 12.63 -3.87
CA ASN A 180 7.17 11.46 -3.02
C ASN A 180 8.66 11.14 -2.79
N TYR A 181 9.52 12.16 -2.78
CA TYR A 181 10.92 12.05 -2.38
C TYR A 181 11.22 12.99 -1.22
N PHE A 182 12.07 12.54 -0.32
CA PHE A 182 12.44 13.25 0.90
C PHE A 182 13.94 13.17 1.09
N ILE A 183 14.56 14.21 1.63
CA ILE A 183 16.00 14.26 1.90
C ILE A 183 16.25 14.52 3.38
N ASP A 184 17.12 13.71 3.97
CA ASP A 184 17.69 13.97 5.29
C ASP A 184 18.66 15.15 5.19
N GLN A 185 18.41 16.20 5.97
CA GLN A 185 19.19 17.43 5.89
C GLN A 185 20.65 17.26 6.35
N ASN A 186 20.94 16.27 7.20
CA ASN A 186 22.26 16.00 7.77
C ASN A 186 23.04 15.02 6.88
N THR A 187 22.45 13.86 6.61
CA THR A 187 23.14 12.77 5.89
C THR A 187 23.07 12.91 4.37
N LYS A 188 22.15 13.74 3.87
CA LYS A 188 21.78 13.86 2.45
C LYS A 188 21.26 12.56 1.84
N GLN A 189 20.84 11.62 2.69
CA GLN A 189 20.15 10.41 2.26
C GLN A 189 18.78 10.76 1.69
N ILE A 190 18.46 10.23 0.52
CA ILE A 190 17.15 10.38 -0.10
C ILE A 190 16.29 9.17 0.20
N TYR A 191 15.03 9.42 0.55
CA TYR A 191 13.97 8.43 0.74
C TYR A 191 12.89 8.66 -0.31
N SER A 192 12.22 7.58 -0.73
CA SER A 192 11.03 7.67 -1.58
C SER A 192 9.83 7.07 -0.87
N PHE A 193 8.67 7.68 -1.02
CA PHE A 193 7.41 7.18 -0.46
C PHE A 193 6.59 6.49 -1.55
N ALA A 194 6.17 5.26 -1.28
CA ALA A 194 5.25 4.52 -2.14
C ALA A 194 4.60 3.40 -1.33
N ASN A 195 3.34 3.06 -1.64
CA ASN A 195 2.64 1.95 -0.99
C ASN A 195 2.56 2.12 0.53
N ASN A 196 2.32 3.35 1.00
CA ASN A 196 2.28 3.72 2.42
C ASN A 196 3.56 3.43 3.21
N GLN A 197 4.70 3.27 2.53
CA GLN A 197 5.98 3.08 3.17
C GLN A 197 7.06 3.94 2.52
N TYR A 198 8.02 4.35 3.34
CA TYR A 198 9.25 4.96 2.89
C TYR A 198 10.25 3.87 2.55
N ARG A 199 11.08 4.12 1.54
CA ARG A 199 12.25 3.29 1.24
C ARG A 199 13.47 4.15 1.01
N LYS A 200 14.63 3.65 1.43
CA LYS A 200 15.91 4.29 1.17
C LYS A 200 16.27 4.21 -0.31
N VAL A 201 16.58 5.35 -0.92
CA VAL A 201 17.08 5.38 -2.31
C VAL A 201 18.57 5.05 -2.29
N ILE A 202 18.95 4.04 -3.08
CA ILE A 202 20.33 3.55 -3.13
C ILE A 202 21.24 4.61 -3.77
N LEU A 203 22.31 4.97 -3.07
CA LEU A 203 23.40 5.77 -3.62
C LEU A 203 24.29 4.87 -4.50
N THR A 204 24.44 5.23 -5.77
CA THR A 204 25.26 4.48 -6.72
C THR A 204 26.54 5.24 -7.03
N VAL A 205 27.63 4.51 -7.30
CA VAL A 205 28.91 5.10 -7.71
C VAL A 205 29.15 4.84 -9.18
N ASP A 206 29.39 5.91 -9.94
CA ASP A 206 29.87 5.82 -11.31
C ASP A 206 31.29 5.27 -11.32
N LYS A 207 31.47 4.03 -11.79
CA LYS A 207 32.75 3.31 -11.69
C LYS A 207 33.90 4.02 -12.41
N CYS A 208 33.62 4.79 -13.47
CA CYS A 208 34.66 5.45 -14.26
C CYS A 208 35.09 6.78 -13.65
N LYS A 209 34.18 7.50 -13.00
CA LYS A 209 34.42 8.87 -12.51
C LYS A 209 34.42 9.01 -11.00
N GLY A 210 34.10 7.94 -10.26
CA GLY A 210 33.93 7.96 -8.81
C GLY A 210 32.73 8.79 -8.34
N ILE A 211 31.85 9.22 -9.24
CA ILE A 211 30.75 10.14 -8.92
C ILE A 211 29.63 9.37 -8.21
N GLN A 212 29.33 9.80 -6.98
CA GLN A 212 28.20 9.29 -6.21
C GLN A 212 26.91 10.00 -6.61
N LYS A 213 25.88 9.23 -6.97
CA LYS A 213 24.60 9.76 -7.45
C LYS A 213 23.41 8.87 -7.06
N TYR A 214 22.30 9.54 -6.75
CA TYR A 214 20.98 8.93 -6.68
C TYR A 214 20.34 8.97 -8.06
N THR A 215 19.53 7.96 -8.42
CA THR A 215 18.83 7.92 -9.70
C THR A 215 17.39 7.47 -9.51
N PHE A 216 16.44 8.32 -9.86
CA PHE A 216 15.02 8.11 -9.63
C PHE A 216 14.15 8.89 -10.62
N LYS A 217 12.85 8.63 -10.66
CA LYS A 217 11.93 9.22 -11.64
C LYS A 217 11.50 10.61 -11.20
N ASN A 218 11.44 11.54 -12.14
CA ASN A 218 10.78 12.82 -11.96
C ASN A 218 9.26 12.69 -12.20
N THR A 219 8.51 13.77 -12.01
CA THR A 219 7.04 13.81 -12.24
C THR A 219 6.63 13.47 -13.67
N LEU A 220 7.51 13.68 -14.66
CA LEU A 220 7.31 13.29 -16.05
C LEU A 220 7.65 11.82 -16.33
N GLY A 221 7.99 11.03 -15.31
CA GLY A 221 8.36 9.62 -15.42
C GLY A 221 9.79 9.37 -15.96
N LYS A 222 10.56 10.41 -16.25
CA LYS A 222 11.95 10.33 -16.74
C LYS A 222 12.92 10.04 -15.60
N MET A 223 13.87 9.13 -15.82
CA MET A 223 14.95 8.87 -14.88
C MET A 223 15.93 10.05 -14.84
N THR A 224 16.13 10.62 -13.66
CA THR A 224 17.06 11.72 -13.43
C THR A 224 18.09 11.31 -12.38
N SER A 225 19.35 11.67 -12.63
CA SER A 225 20.44 11.47 -11.67
C SER A 225 20.73 12.74 -10.89
N VAL A 226 20.80 12.61 -9.56
CA VAL A 226 21.13 13.67 -8.61
C VAL A 226 22.47 13.35 -7.96
N CYS A 227 23.46 14.22 -8.13
CA CYS A 227 24.81 13.99 -7.61
C CYS A 227 24.91 14.34 -6.13
N LEU A 228 25.49 13.46 -5.31
CA LEU A 228 25.62 13.69 -3.87
C LEU A 228 26.45 14.95 -3.57
N SER A 229 27.52 15.19 -4.32
CA SER A 229 28.38 16.37 -4.15
C SER A 229 27.64 17.70 -4.35
N LYS A 230 26.57 17.72 -5.15
CA LYS A 230 25.72 18.90 -5.34
C LYS A 230 24.72 19.08 -4.20
N LEU A 231 24.21 17.98 -3.65
CA LEU A 231 23.38 18.00 -2.44
C LEU A 231 24.17 18.48 -1.21
N GLN A 232 25.44 18.11 -1.11
CA GLN A 232 26.31 18.58 -0.03
C GLN A 232 26.60 20.10 -0.11
N ARG A 233 26.46 20.69 -1.30
CA ARG A 233 26.58 22.14 -1.54
C ARG A 233 25.26 22.90 -1.43
N ASN A 234 24.17 22.20 -1.07
CA ASN A 234 22.80 22.75 -1.05
C ASN A 234 22.36 23.37 -2.40
N GLU A 235 22.82 22.80 -3.52
CA GLU A 235 22.40 23.20 -4.88
C GLU A 235 21.03 22.59 -5.26
N TYR A 236 20.03 22.71 -4.38
CA TYR A 236 18.65 22.26 -4.60
C TYR A 236 17.70 23.13 -3.77
N ASN A 237 16.49 23.33 -4.29
CA ASN A 237 15.46 24.10 -3.58
C ASN A 237 14.56 23.12 -2.82
N ILE A 238 14.37 23.42 -1.53
CA ILE A 238 13.35 22.81 -0.66
C ILE A 238 12.01 23.46 -1.00
#